data_AF-A0A6B3CBF9-F1
#
_entry.id   AF-A0A6B3CBF9-F1
#
_cell.length_a   1.000
_cell.length_b   1.000
_cell.length_c   1.000
_cell.angle_alpha   90.00
_cell.angle_beta   90.00
_cell.angle_gamma   90.00
#
_symmetry.space_group_name_H-M   'P 1'
#
loop_
_entity.id
_entity.type
_entity.pdbx_description
1 polymer ?
#
loop_
_entity_poly.entity_id
_entity_poly.type
_entity_poly.pdbx_seq_one_letter_code
_entity_poly.pdbx_strand_id
1 'polypeptide(L)'
;LYVSGSDPALVHPAMARAMDQALDRIHAIQQEARAAGTEPGAERARWPMIVLRTPKGWTGPETVDGQPVEGTWRAHQVPLAGVRENPEHLKQLESWMRSYRPEELFGAEGRPAPTVLACVPEGERRLGASP
;
A
#
# COMPACT_ATOMS: atom_id res chain seq x y z
N LEU A 1 -6.40 14.34 -5.98
CA LEU A 1 -4.99 13.90 -6.06
C LEU A 1 -4.95 12.56 -6.77
N TYR A 2 -3.98 12.33 -7.65
CA TYR A 2 -3.93 11.11 -8.46
C TYR A 2 -2.53 10.49 -8.37
N VAL A 3 -2.47 9.20 -8.04
CA VAL A 3 -1.22 8.44 -7.95
C VAL A 3 -1.41 7.18 -8.79
N SER A 4 -0.50 6.94 -9.73
CA SER A 4 -0.55 5.76 -10.59
C SER A 4 0.82 5.29 -11.02
N GLY A 5 0.95 3.99 -11.23
CA GLY A 5 2.18 3.37 -11.72
C GLY A 5 2.37 1.97 -11.16
N SER A 6 3.43 1.32 -11.60
CA SER A 6 3.86 -0.01 -11.15
C SER A 6 5.32 -0.03 -10.69
N ASP A 7 6.07 1.05 -10.86
CA ASP A 7 7.44 1.18 -10.34
C ASP A 7 7.40 1.73 -8.91
N PRO A 8 7.77 0.95 -7.88
CA PRO A 8 7.77 1.41 -6.50
C PRO A 8 8.64 2.66 -6.27
N ALA A 9 9.78 2.79 -6.97
CA ALA A 9 10.68 3.93 -6.83
C ALA A 9 10.04 5.25 -7.25
N LEU A 10 9.04 5.19 -8.15
CA LEU A 10 8.26 6.35 -8.59
C LEU A 10 6.95 6.50 -7.80
N VAL A 11 6.29 5.39 -7.47
CA VAL A 11 4.99 5.40 -6.78
C VAL A 11 5.14 5.85 -5.33
N HIS A 12 6.17 5.41 -4.60
CA HIS A 12 6.38 5.80 -3.19
C HIS A 12 6.48 7.33 -3.00
N PRO A 13 7.37 8.07 -3.68
CA PRO A 13 7.45 9.51 -3.51
C PRO A 13 6.20 10.25 -4.05
N ALA A 14 5.52 9.70 -5.07
CA ALA A 14 4.26 10.26 -5.55
C ALA A 14 3.14 10.13 -4.50
N MET A 15 3.05 8.96 -3.85
CA MET A 15 2.09 8.72 -2.77
C MET A 15 2.39 9.60 -1.55
N ALA A 16 3.66 9.74 -1.15
CA ALA A 16 4.06 10.63 -0.06
C ALA A 16 3.59 12.08 -0.31
N ARG A 17 3.87 12.65 -1.48
CA ARG A 17 3.41 14.00 -1.85
C ARG A 17 1.88 14.13 -1.86
N ALA A 18 1.17 13.10 -2.34
CA ALA A 18 -0.29 13.12 -2.33
C ALA A 18 -0.86 13.07 -0.91
N MET A 19 -0.23 12.31 0.00
CA MET A 19 -0.62 12.27 1.40
C MET A 19 -0.38 13.61 2.09
N ASP A 20 0.79 14.23 1.90
CA ASP A 20 1.11 15.55 2.45
C ASP A 20 0.10 16.61 2.00
N GLN A 21 -0.17 16.69 0.69
CA GLN A 21 -1.15 17.62 0.14
C GLN A 21 -2.58 17.37 0.67
N ALA A 22 -2.97 16.11 0.84
CA ALA A 22 -4.28 15.78 1.41
C ALA A 22 -4.37 16.24 2.88
N LEU A 23 -3.34 15.98 3.68
CA LEU A 23 -3.29 16.36 5.09
C LEU A 23 -3.27 17.88 5.27
N ASP A 24 -2.49 18.61 4.47
CA ASP A 24 -2.48 20.07 4.48
C ASP A 24 -3.86 20.64 4.16
N ARG A 25 -4.56 20.08 3.17
CA ARG A 25 -5.91 20.52 2.82
C ARG A 25 -6.92 20.20 3.92
N ILE A 26 -6.80 19.04 4.56
CA ILE A 26 -7.62 18.66 5.73
C ILE A 26 -7.40 19.66 6.87
N HIS A 27 -6.16 20.00 7.19
CA HIS A 27 -5.84 20.97 8.24
C HIS A 27 -6.40 22.35 7.94
N ALA A 28 -6.28 22.84 6.70
CA ALA A 28 -6.86 24.12 6.29
C ALA A 28 -8.38 24.15 6.46
N ILE A 29 -9.09 23.12 5.98
CA ILE A 29 -10.55 22.99 6.14
C ILE A 29 -10.95 23.00 7.62
N GLN A 30 -10.22 22.26 8.45
CA GLN A 30 -10.49 22.21 9.88
C GLN A 30 -10.22 23.55 10.58
N GLN A 31 -9.17 24.28 10.18
CA GLN A 31 -8.85 25.60 10.74
C GLN A 31 -9.92 26.63 10.36
N GLU A 32 -10.30 26.69 9.09
CA GLU A 32 -11.38 27.55 8.59
C GLU A 32 -12.69 27.29 9.36
N ALA A 33 -13.08 26.02 9.51
CA ALA A 33 -14.29 25.64 10.23
C ALA A 33 -14.27 26.01 11.72
N ARG A 34 -13.12 25.89 12.39
CA ARG A 34 -12.97 26.27 13.80
C ARG A 34 -12.92 27.79 14.00
N ALA A 35 -12.38 28.53 13.03
CA ALA A 35 -12.20 29.98 13.11
C ALA A 35 -13.47 30.77 12.74
N ALA A 36 -14.27 30.29 11.79
CA ALA A 36 -15.45 31.00 11.30
C ALA A 36 -16.59 31.11 12.34
N GLY A 37 -16.52 30.34 13.45
CA GLY A 37 -17.68 30.08 14.28
C GLY A 37 -18.69 29.23 13.48
N THR A 38 -19.30 28.22 14.10
CA THR A 38 -20.24 27.33 13.41
C THR A 38 -21.54 28.05 13.10
N GLU A 39 -21.57 28.85 12.03
CA GLU A 39 -22.81 29.30 11.39
C GLU A 39 -23.33 28.17 10.49
N PRO A 40 -24.52 27.60 10.78
CA PRO A 40 -25.12 26.56 9.96
C PRO A 40 -25.41 27.11 8.55
N GLY A 41 -24.60 26.73 7.56
CA GLY A 41 -24.76 27.19 6.17
C GLY A 41 -23.49 27.72 5.50
N ALA A 42 -22.34 27.73 6.19
CA ALA A 42 -21.04 27.97 5.55
C ALA A 42 -20.81 26.96 4.39
N GLU A 43 -20.22 27.42 3.29
CA GLU A 43 -20.04 26.63 2.06
C GLU A 43 -19.43 25.25 2.36
N ARG A 44 -20.02 24.19 1.81
CA ARG A 44 -19.57 22.81 2.10
C ARG A 44 -18.14 22.61 1.60
N ALA A 45 -17.22 22.36 2.52
CA ALA A 45 -15.82 22.11 2.21
C ALA A 45 -15.63 20.96 1.20
N ARG A 46 -14.70 21.15 0.28
CA ARG A 46 -14.28 20.13 -0.70
C ARG A 46 -13.13 19.34 -0.11
N TRP A 47 -13.45 18.20 0.50
CA TRP A 47 -12.46 17.28 1.05
C TRP A 47 -11.55 16.68 -0.04
N PRO A 48 -10.25 16.51 0.23
CA PRO A 48 -9.35 15.90 -0.72
C PRO A 48 -9.67 14.42 -0.90
N MET A 49 -9.47 13.94 -2.12
CA MET A 49 -9.52 12.52 -2.47
C MET A 49 -8.23 12.12 -3.18
N ILE A 50 -7.67 10.98 -2.81
CA ILE A 50 -6.57 10.34 -3.54
C ILE A 50 -7.16 9.20 -4.37
N VAL A 51 -6.98 9.27 -5.68
CA VAL A 51 -7.23 8.14 -6.59
C VAL A 51 -5.90 7.41 -6.78
N LEU A 52 -5.80 6.20 -6.22
CA LEU A 52 -4.64 5.33 -6.36
C LEU A 52 -4.93 4.25 -7.40
N ARG A 53 -4.19 4.26 -8.51
CA ARG A 53 -4.32 3.29 -9.61
C ARG A 53 -3.02 2.50 -9.79
N THR A 54 -2.98 1.31 -9.21
CA THR A 54 -1.88 0.34 -9.32
C THR A 54 -2.38 -0.98 -9.92
N PRO A 55 -1.50 -1.85 -10.45
CA PRO A 55 -1.90 -3.17 -10.93
C PRO A 55 -2.55 -4.00 -9.83
N LYS A 56 -3.59 -4.77 -10.16
CA LYS A 56 -4.13 -5.78 -9.23
C LYS A 56 -3.13 -6.93 -9.11
N GLY A 57 -2.82 -7.37 -7.89
CA GLY A 57 -1.78 -8.37 -7.68
C GLY A 57 -0.37 -7.83 -7.87
N TRP A 58 -0.18 -6.51 -7.71
CA TRP A 58 1.10 -5.82 -7.92
C TRP A 58 2.25 -6.54 -7.22
N THR A 59 3.37 -6.73 -7.93
CA THR A 59 4.60 -7.45 -7.50
C THR A 59 4.48 -8.97 -7.38
N GLY A 60 3.30 -9.53 -7.68
CA GLY A 60 3.07 -10.96 -7.79
C GLY A 60 3.57 -11.56 -9.12
N PRO A 61 3.26 -12.83 -9.38
CA PRO A 61 3.56 -13.46 -10.66
C PRO A 61 2.89 -12.71 -11.82
N GLU A 62 3.67 -12.30 -12.82
CA GLU A 62 3.14 -11.65 -14.03
C GLU A 62 2.31 -12.62 -14.86
N THR A 63 2.78 -13.87 -14.99
CA THR A 63 2.16 -14.93 -15.80
C THR A 63 2.25 -16.26 -15.07
N VAL A 64 1.17 -17.06 -15.14
CA VAL A 64 1.11 -18.45 -14.64
C VAL A 64 0.44 -19.29 -15.72
N ASP A 65 1.02 -20.46 -16.05
CA ASP A 65 0.55 -21.35 -17.12
C ASP A 65 0.33 -20.64 -18.48
N GLY A 66 1.18 -19.66 -18.80
CA GLY A 66 1.09 -18.86 -20.02
C GLY A 66 -0.05 -17.83 -20.03
N GLN A 67 -0.77 -17.64 -18.92
CA GLN A 67 -1.86 -16.67 -18.78
C GLN A 67 -1.42 -15.47 -17.93
N PRO A 68 -1.76 -14.22 -18.32
CA PRO A 68 -1.46 -13.05 -17.51
C PRO A 68 -2.24 -13.07 -16.19
N VAL A 69 -1.54 -12.79 -15.09
CA VAL A 69 -2.08 -12.78 -13.73
C VAL A 69 -2.06 -11.38 -13.14
N GLU A 70 -0.89 -10.76 -12.97
CA GLU A 70 -0.78 -9.37 -12.52
C GLU A 70 -1.56 -8.42 -13.45
N GLY A 71 -2.22 -7.42 -12.86
CA GLY A 71 -3.06 -6.47 -13.58
C GLY A 71 -4.41 -7.03 -14.01
N THR A 72 -4.72 -8.29 -13.69
CA THR A 72 -5.98 -8.94 -14.08
C THR A 72 -6.82 -9.39 -12.88
N TRP A 73 -8.02 -9.89 -13.16
CA TRP A 73 -8.89 -10.51 -12.16
C TRP A 73 -8.33 -11.83 -11.62
N ARG A 74 -7.41 -12.51 -12.32
CA ARG A 74 -6.85 -13.81 -11.90
C ARG A 74 -6.02 -13.70 -10.62
N ALA A 75 -5.42 -12.54 -10.35
CA ALA A 75 -4.69 -12.29 -9.11
C ALA A 75 -5.59 -12.12 -7.87
N HIS A 76 -6.91 -12.31 -7.99
CA HIS A 76 -7.84 -12.02 -6.89
C HIS A 76 -7.78 -13.01 -5.72
N GLN A 77 -7.64 -14.30 -6.01
CA GLN A 77 -7.67 -15.35 -4.99
C GLN A 77 -6.29 -15.96 -4.84
N VAL A 78 -6.08 -17.21 -5.31
CA VAL A 78 -4.79 -17.89 -5.26
C VAL A 78 -4.19 -17.88 -6.67
N PRO A 79 -3.18 -17.02 -6.95
CA PRO A 79 -2.60 -16.91 -8.30
C PRO A 79 -1.79 -18.15 -8.71
N LEU A 80 -1.26 -18.90 -7.74
CA LEU A 80 -0.53 -20.16 -7.94
C LEU A 80 -1.28 -21.30 -7.23
N ALA A 81 -2.21 -21.95 -7.92
CA ALA A 81 -2.95 -23.10 -7.38
C ALA A 81 -2.11 -24.39 -7.44
N GLY A 82 -2.32 -25.33 -6.51
CA GLY A 82 -1.67 -26.65 -6.58
C GLY A 82 -0.15 -26.65 -6.35
N VAL A 83 0.39 -25.65 -5.63
CA VAL A 83 1.84 -25.53 -5.35
C VAL A 83 2.44 -26.72 -4.60
N ARG A 84 1.61 -27.55 -3.95
CA ARG A 84 2.08 -28.75 -3.24
C ARG A 84 2.35 -29.90 -4.21
N GLU A 85 1.57 -29.97 -5.29
CA GLU A 85 1.58 -31.09 -6.24
C GLU A 85 2.29 -30.72 -7.56
N ASN A 86 2.46 -29.43 -7.87
CA ASN A 86 3.10 -28.94 -9.09
C ASN A 86 4.48 -28.29 -8.78
N PRO A 87 5.60 -28.96 -9.13
CA PRO A 87 6.95 -28.44 -8.89
C PRO A 87 7.25 -27.09 -9.58
N GLU A 88 6.65 -26.83 -10.74
CA GLU A 88 6.84 -25.55 -11.45
C GLU A 88 6.17 -24.40 -10.69
N HIS A 89 4.96 -24.63 -10.17
CA HIS A 89 4.28 -23.64 -9.34
C HIS A 89 5.00 -23.42 -8.01
N LEU A 90 5.57 -24.49 -7.42
CA LEU A 90 6.38 -24.36 -6.21
C LEU A 90 7.62 -23.47 -6.45
N LYS A 91 8.29 -23.65 -7.59
CA LYS A 91 9.43 -22.84 -7.98
C LYS A 91 9.05 -21.37 -8.20
N GLN A 92 7.91 -21.11 -8.85
CA GLN A 92 7.40 -19.75 -9.00
C GLN A 92 7.04 -19.11 -7.66
N LEU A 93 6.44 -19.87 -6.74
CA LEU A 93 6.17 -19.40 -5.38
C LEU A 93 7.47 -19.05 -4.65
N GLU A 94 8.49 -19.90 -4.72
CA GLU A 94 9.80 -19.60 -4.12
C GLU A 94 10.41 -18.33 -4.73
N SER A 95 10.43 -18.22 -6.05
CA SER A 95 10.95 -17.04 -6.74
C SER A 95 10.21 -15.77 -6.34
N TRP A 96 8.88 -15.84 -6.21
CA TRP A 96 8.07 -14.71 -5.78
C TRP A 96 8.36 -14.32 -4.32
N MET A 97 8.42 -15.28 -3.39
CA MET A 97 8.73 -14.96 -1.99
C MET A 97 10.15 -14.42 -1.82
N ARG A 98 11.12 -14.93 -2.59
CA ARG A 98 12.51 -14.45 -2.57
C ARG A 98 12.70 -13.09 -3.24
N SER A 99 11.81 -12.66 -4.14
CA SER A 99 11.93 -11.34 -4.78
C SER A 99 11.83 -10.18 -3.79
N TYR A 100 11.18 -10.40 -2.64
CA TYR A 100 11.12 -9.45 -1.54
C TYR A 100 12.39 -9.42 -0.66
N ARG A 101 13.39 -10.28 -0.94
CA ARG A 101 14.68 -10.32 -0.21
C ARG A 101 14.49 -10.47 1.30
N PRO A 102 13.79 -11.53 1.77
CA PRO A 102 13.45 -11.69 3.19
C PRO A 102 14.68 -11.63 4.13
N GLU A 103 15.86 -12.01 3.66
CA GLU A 103 17.13 -11.89 4.37
C GLU A 103 17.53 -10.45 4.73
N GLU A 104 17.01 -9.44 4.03
CA GLU A 104 17.20 -8.02 4.35
C GLU A 104 16.10 -7.48 5.27
N LEU A 105 14.96 -8.18 5.33
CA LEU A 105 13.76 -7.75 6.02
C LEU A 105 13.62 -8.38 7.41
N PHE A 106 14.26 -9.52 7.65
CA PHE A 106 14.20 -10.27 8.90
C PHE A 106 15.59 -10.66 9.41
N GLY A 107 15.79 -10.53 10.73
CA GLY A 107 16.97 -11.04 11.42
C GLY A 107 16.95 -12.56 11.60
N ALA A 108 18.04 -13.12 12.12
CA ALA A 108 18.25 -14.56 12.26
C ALA A 108 17.16 -15.26 13.12
N GLU A 109 16.60 -14.57 14.11
CA GLU A 109 15.53 -15.08 14.97
C GLU A 109 14.12 -14.88 14.37
N GLY A 110 14.02 -14.48 13.10
CA GLY A 110 12.75 -14.24 12.40
C GLY A 110 12.07 -12.92 12.77
N ARG A 111 12.76 -12.02 13.48
CA ARG A 111 12.23 -10.70 13.84
C ARG A 111 12.39 -9.72 12.68
N PRO A 112 11.42 -8.83 12.39
CA PRO A 112 11.62 -7.77 11.40
C PRO A 112 12.85 -6.92 11.72
N ALA A 113 13.60 -6.54 10.68
CA ALA A 113 14.77 -5.69 10.82
C ALA A 113 14.38 -4.29 11.32
N PRO A 114 15.25 -3.59 12.07
CA PRO A 114 14.96 -2.25 12.59
C PRO A 114 14.53 -1.24 11.51
N THR A 115 15.08 -1.35 10.30
CA THR A 115 14.74 -0.50 9.14
C THR A 115 13.28 -0.66 8.70
N VAL A 116 12.72 -1.87 8.78
CA VAL A 116 11.31 -2.14 8.46
C VAL A 116 10.39 -1.45 9.47
N LEU A 117 10.83 -1.38 10.74
CA LEU A 117 10.03 -0.82 11.83
C LEU A 117 10.22 0.69 12.01
N ALA A 118 11.22 1.29 11.37
CA ALA A 118 11.63 2.69 11.60
C ALA A 118 10.52 3.73 11.39
N CYS A 119 9.57 3.44 10.49
CA CYS A 119 8.45 4.34 10.18
C CYS A 119 7.15 3.97 10.92
N VAL A 120 7.15 2.96 11.78
CA VAL A 120 5.96 2.54 12.54
C VAL A 120 5.80 3.43 13.78
N PRO A 121 4.62 4.05 14.00
CA PRO A 121 4.38 4.84 15.22
C PRO A 121 4.47 3.99 16.49
N GLU A 122 4.78 4.62 17.62
CA GLU A 122 4.76 3.96 18.94
C GLU A 122 3.41 4.12 19.65
N GLY A 123 3.16 3.28 20.67
CA GLY A 123 2.03 3.43 21.60
C GLY A 123 0.64 3.35 20.95
N GLU A 124 -0.26 4.24 21.36
CA GLU A 124 -1.66 4.32 20.92
C GLU A 124 -1.83 4.94 19.53
N ARG A 125 -0.75 5.48 18.93
CA ARG A 125 -0.79 6.04 17.57
C ARG A 125 -0.71 4.99 16.47
N ARG A 126 -0.47 3.72 16.83
CA ARG A 126 -0.52 2.59 15.89
C ARG A 126 -1.95 2.33 15.50
N LEU A 127 -2.20 2.07 14.21
CA LEU A 127 -3.55 1.84 13.69
C LEU A 127 -4.31 0.72 14.44
N GLY A 128 -3.64 -0.39 14.78
CA GLY A 128 -4.25 -1.50 15.52
C GLY A 128 -4.33 -1.29 17.05
N ALA A 129 -3.86 -0.15 17.55
CA ALA A 129 -3.92 0.22 18.97
C ALA A 129 -4.71 1.51 19.21
N SER A 130 -5.27 2.12 18.16
CA SER A 130 -6.21 3.24 18.30
C SER A 130 -7.51 2.70 18.89
N PRO A 131 -8.06 3.33 19.95
CA PRO A 131 -9.34 2.94 20.53
C PRO A 131 -10.52 3.15 19.57
#